data_AF-E8LQV2-F1
#
_entry.id   AF-E8LQV2-F1
#
_cell.length_a   1.000
_cell.length_b   1.000
_cell.length_c   1.000
_cell.angle_alpha   90.00
_cell.angle_beta   90.00
_cell.angle_gamma   90.00
#
_symmetry.space_group_name_H-M   'P 1'
#
loop_
_entity.id
_entity.type
_entity.pdbx_description
1 polymer ?
#
loop_
_entity_poly.entity_id
_entity_poly.type
_entity_poly.pdbx_seq_one_letter_code
_entity_poly.pdbx_strand_id
1 'polypeptide(L)' 'MKAILVVAVLLQIIVAVQSEGLIRALTELSAFLLVVAIVVSSKQQKRQSLELEAEKR' A
#
# COMPACT_ATOMS: atom_id res chain seq x y z
N MET A 1 -9.02 6.57 2.26
CA MET A 1 -8.02 5.63 2.81
C MET A 1 -6.82 5.39 1.89
N LYS A 2 -7.00 5.12 0.59
CA LYS A 2 -5.86 4.86 -0.33
C LYS A 2 -4.80 5.98 -0.35
N ALA A 3 -5.23 7.25 -0.35
CA ALA A 3 -4.31 8.40 -0.32
C ALA A 3 -3.44 8.44 0.95
N ILE A 4 -3.98 8.04 2.10
CA ILE A 4 -3.23 7.99 3.37
C ILE A 4 -2.11 6.95 3.30
N LEU A 5 -2.39 5.78 2.71
CA LEU A 5 -1.39 4.74 2.50
C LEU A 5 -0.29 5.19 1.54
N VAL A 6 -0.64 5.92 0.48
CA VAL A 6 0.35 6.48 -0.46
C VAL A 6 1.25 7.50 0.26
N VAL A 7 0.68 8.40 1.06
CA VAL A 7 1.47 9.37 1.85
C VAL A 7 2.38 8.65 2.86
N ALA A 8 1.90 7.60 3.52
CA ALA A 8 2.69 6.81 4.45
C ALA A 8 3.91 6.14 3.77
N VAL A 9 3.72 5.59 2.56
CA VAL A 9 4.82 5.02 1.76
C VAL A 9 5.85 6.09 1.41
N LEU A 10 5.43 7.30 1.01
CA LEU A 10 6.35 8.40 0.70
C LEU A 10 7.18 8.82 1.92
N LEU A 11 6.57 8.91 3.10
CA LEU A 11 7.27 9.22 4.34
C LEU A 11 8.32 8.15 4.69
N GLN A 12 7.98 6.87 4.48
CA GLN A 12 8.93 5.78 4.70
C GLN A 12 10.12 5.84 3.75
N ILE A 13 9.92 6.21 2.48
CA ILE A 13 11.04 6.40 1.54
C ILE A 13 11.95 7.54 2.03
N ILE A 14 11.39 8.67 2.47
CA ILE A 14 12.15 9.81 2.99
C ILE A 14 12.99 9.41 4.21
N VAL A 15 12.43 8.64 5.13
CA VAL A 15 13.14 8.15 6.33
C VAL A 15 14.21 7.13 5.93
N ALA A 16 13.92 6.21 5.01
CA ALA A 16 14.87 5.19 4.56
C ALA A 16 16.10 5.77 3.85
N VAL A 17 15.95 6.88 3.12
CA VAL A 17 17.07 7.57 2.45
C VAL A 17 17.97 8.29 3.45
N GLN A 18 17.43 8.77 4.57
CA GLN A 18 18.17 9.49 5.62
C GLN A 18 18.67 8.60 6.76
N SER A 19 18.26 7.33 6.76
CA SER A 19 18.60 6.37 7.82
C SER A 19 19.58 5.32 7.29
N GLU A 20 20.39 4.76 8.18
CA GLU A 20 21.28 3.65 7.89
C GLU A 20 20.97 2.44 8.77
N GLY A 21 21.50 1.27 8.39
CA GLY A 21 21.41 0.06 9.19
C GLY A 21 19.97 -0.41 9.46
N LEU A 22 19.68 -0.72 10.73
CA LEU A 22 18.41 -1.34 11.15
C LEU A 22 17.18 -0.49 10.83
N ILE A 23 17.25 0.82 11.04
CA ILE A 23 16.11 1.72 10.80
C ILE A 23 15.79 1.76 9.31
N ARG A 24 16.81 1.81 8.44
CA ARG A 24 16.64 1.72 6.98
C ARG A 24 15.90 0.44 6.59
N ALA A 25 16.36 -0.71 7.08
CA ALA A 25 15.77 -2.01 6.76
C ALA A 25 14.30 -2.14 7.24
N LEU A 26 13.99 -1.69 8.46
CA LEU A 26 12.62 -1.69 8.98
C LEU A 26 11.69 -0.81 8.15
N THR A 27 12.21 0.34 7.70
CA THR A 27 11.43 1.30 6.93
C THR A 27 11.17 0.79 5.51
N GLU A 28 12.18 0.19 4.87
CA GLU A 28 12.03 -0.47 3.56
C GLU A 28 11.05 -1.64 3.62
N LEU A 29 11.12 -2.50 4.64
CA LEU A 29 10.17 -3.59 4.85
C LEU A 29 8.74 -3.07 5.03
N SER A 30 8.58 -2.02 5.83
CA SER A 30 7.27 -1.43 6.09
C SER A 30 6.67 -0.80 4.82
N ALA A 31 7.49 -0.12 4.02
CA ALA A 31 7.09 0.42 2.71
C ALA A 31 6.63 -0.70 1.78
N PHE A 32 7.36 -1.81 1.73
CA PHE A 32 6.98 -2.96 0.94
C PHE A 32 5.62 -3.53 1.38
N LEU A 33 5.40 -3.73 2.68
CA LEU A 33 4.13 -4.24 3.21
C LEU A 33 2.96 -3.30 2.91
N LEU A 34 3.15 -1.98 3.00
CA LEU A 34 2.11 -1.01 2.66
C LEU A 34 1.75 -1.07 1.17
N VAL A 35 2.75 -1.20 0.28
CA VAL A 35 2.51 -1.36 -1.17
C VAL A 35 1.72 -2.64 -1.44
N VAL A 36 2.08 -3.75 -0.80
CA VAL A 36 1.33 -5.01 -0.92
C VAL A 36 -0.11 -4.83 -0.45
N ALA A 37 -0.33 -4.18 0.70
CA ALA A 37 -1.67 -3.90 1.21
C ALA A 37 -2.50 -3.04 0.22
N ILE A 38 -1.89 -2.02 -0.40
CA ILE A 38 -2.53 -1.20 -1.44
C ILE A 38 -2.96 -2.07 -2.63
N VAL A 39 -2.07 -2.93 -3.13
CA VAL A 39 -2.34 -3.80 -4.28
C VAL A 39 -3.45 -4.79 -3.98
N VAL A 40 -3.40 -5.45 -2.82
CA VAL A 40 -4.43 -6.42 -2.38
C VAL A 40 -5.77 -5.72 -2.21
N SER A 41 -5.80 -4.59 -1.50
CA SER A 41 -7.02 -3.78 -1.31
C SER A 41 -7.60 -3.32 -2.65
N SER A 42 -6.76 -2.90 -3.59
CA SER A 42 -7.21 -2.48 -4.91
C SER A 42 -7.75 -3.64 -5.75
N LYS A 43 -7.18 -4.85 -5.64
CA LYS A 43 -7.71 -6.06 -6.29
C LYS A 43 -9.06 -6.48 -5.71
N GLN A 44 -9.21 -6.44 -4.38
CA GLN A 44 -10.47 -6.75 -3.71
C GLN A 44 -11.58 -5.79 -4.12
N GLN A 45 -11.31 -4.49 -4.13
CA GLN A 45 -12.29 -3.49 -4.57
C GLN A 45 -12.73 -3.71 -6.03
N LYS A 46 -11.79 -4.05 -6.92
CA LYS A 46 -12.12 -4.33 -8.33
C LYS A 46 -13.03 -5.56 -8.46
N ARG A 47 -12.77 -6.62 -7.69
CA ARG A 47 -13.60 -7.83 -7.67
C ARG A 47 -15.03 -7.54 -7.19
N GLN A 48 -15.16 -6.78 -6.11
CA GLN A 48 -16.45 -6.41 -5.53
C GLN A 48 -17.28 -5.57 -6.51
N SER A 49 -16.63 -4.64 -7.24
CA SER A 49 -17.31 -3.85 -8.27
C SER A 49 -17.84 -4.70 -9.42
N LEU A 50 -17.10 -5.74 -9.82
CA LEU A 50 -17.49 -6.63 -10.93
C LEU A 50 -18.64 -7.58 -10.53
N GLU A 51 -18.65 -8.08 -9.29
CA GLU A 51 -19.76 -8.90 -8.76
C GLU A 51 -21.06 -8.09 -8.66
N LEU A 52 -20.98 -6.84 -8.21
CA LEU A 52 -22.15 -5.92 -8.15
C LEU A 52 -22.72 -5.57 -9.54
N GLU A 53 -21.87 -5.50 -10.57
CA GLU A 53 -22.33 -5.28 -11.96
C GLU A 53 -22.94 -6.54 -12.58
N ALA A 54 -22.47 -7.73 -12.21
CA ALA A 54 -23.00 -9.01 -12.69
C ALA A 54 -24.38 -9.34 -12.10
N GLU A 55 -24.63 -8.99 -10.83
CA GLU A 55 -25.94 -9.21 -10.18
C GLU A 55 -27.05 -8.26 -10.67
N LYS A 56 -26.68 -7.13 -11.30
CA LYS A 56 -27.63 -6.17 -11.87
C LYS A 56 -28.10 -6.50 -13.30
N ARG A 57 -27.58 -7.55 -13.94
CA ARG A 57 -27.96 -7.99 -15.30
C ARG A 57 -28.88 -9.21 -15.26
#